data_AF-A0A3M1CN27-F1
#
_entry.id   AF-A0A3M1CN27-F1
#
_cell.length_a   1.000
_cell.length_b   1.000
_cell.length_c   1.000
_cell.angle_alpha   90.00
_cell.angle_beta   90.00
_cell.angle_gamma   90.00
#
_symmetry.space_group_name_H-M   'P 1'
#
loop_
_entity.id
_entity.type
_entity.pdbx_description
1 polymer ?
#
loop_
_entity_poly.entity_id
_entity_poly.type
_entity_poly.pdbx_seq_one_letter_code
_entity_poly.pdbx_strand_id
1 'polypeptide(L)'
;MLEVLARWNRWDGGEWETGIPRRVTEKVLGTLHTPEVVCLVGPRRSGKTTVLYQVAAAFRESGHPPTAVCHINFEEPLLAVDLGTELLEECYRIFRERV
;
A
#
# COMPACT_ATOMS: atom_id res chain seq x y z
N MET A 1 -7.77 13.88 7.04
CA MET A 1 -7.40 12.45 6.93
C MET A 1 -7.53 11.91 5.50
N LEU A 2 -8.72 11.92 4.87
CA LEU A 2 -8.89 11.39 3.50
C LEU A 2 -7.89 11.96 2.48
N GLU A 3 -7.68 13.27 2.48
CA GLU A 3 -6.69 13.91 1.59
C GLU A 3 -5.25 13.43 1.83
N VAL A 4 -4.90 13.12 3.08
CA VAL A 4 -3.59 12.59 3.45
C VAL A 4 -3.42 11.19 2.88
N LEU A 5 -4.42 10.32 3.05
CA LEU A 5 -4.40 8.97 2.46
C LEU A 5 -4.39 9.04 0.92
N ALA A 6 -5.21 9.91 0.33
CA ALA A 6 -5.29 10.06 -1.12
C ALA A 6 -3.95 10.44 -1.77
N ARG A 7 -3.09 11.22 -1.09
CA ARG A 7 -1.73 11.55 -1.58
C ARG A 7 -0.83 10.32 -1.73
N TRP A 8 -0.95 9.39 -0.78
CA TRP A 8 -0.15 8.18 -0.75
C TRP A 8 -0.73 7.06 -1.61
N ASN A 9 -2.02 7.18 -1.96
CA ASN A 9 -2.73 6.22 -2.78
C ASN A 9 -2.83 6.71 -4.23
N ARG A 10 -3.24 5.82 -5.12
CA ARG A 10 -3.46 6.11 -6.55
C ARG A 10 -4.91 5.86 -6.94
N TRP A 11 -5.83 6.20 -6.04
CA TRP A 11 -7.26 5.92 -6.19
C TRP A 11 -7.90 6.69 -7.35
N ASP A 12 -7.31 7.81 -7.74
CA ASP A 12 -7.65 8.60 -8.92
C ASP A 12 -7.20 7.98 -10.25
N GLY A 13 -6.48 6.85 -10.20
CA GLY A 13 -5.95 6.17 -11.36
C GLY A 13 -4.51 6.56 -11.72
N GLY A 14 -3.80 7.34 -10.89
CA GLY A 14 -2.38 7.60 -11.06
C GLY A 14 -1.50 6.34 -11.02
N GLU A 15 -0.23 6.45 -11.39
CA GLU A 15 0.69 5.31 -11.41
C GLU A 15 1.64 5.29 -10.22
N TRP A 16 2.14 4.09 -9.88
CA TRP A 16 3.18 3.91 -8.88
C TRP A 16 4.55 3.92 -9.56
N GLU A 17 5.54 4.54 -8.92
CA GLU A 17 6.93 4.47 -9.38
C GLU A 17 7.52 3.09 -9.05
N THR A 18 7.40 2.17 -10.00
CA THR A 18 7.77 0.76 -9.81
C THR A 18 9.26 0.48 -9.99
N GLY A 19 10.02 1.36 -10.64
CA GLY A 19 11.45 1.17 -10.87
C GLY A 19 11.77 -0.11 -11.65
N ILE A 20 12.87 -0.80 -11.31
CA ILE A 20 13.29 -2.03 -11.99
C ILE A 20 12.60 -3.25 -11.35
N PRO A 21 11.96 -4.14 -12.15
CA PRO A 21 11.32 -5.35 -11.66
C PRO A 21 12.24 -6.21 -10.79
N ARG A 22 11.70 -6.72 -9.68
CA ARG A 22 12.46 -7.55 -8.73
C ARG A 22 11.90 -8.95 -8.65
N ARG A 23 12.80 -9.94 -8.61
CA ARG A 23 12.43 -11.37 -8.48
C ARG A 23 11.57 -11.68 -7.24
N VAL A 24 11.70 -10.88 -6.17
CA VAL A 24 10.90 -11.08 -4.94
C VAL A 24 9.43 -10.69 -5.15
N THR A 25 9.11 -9.84 -6.12
CA THR A 25 7.74 -9.37 -6.38
C THR A 25 6.80 -10.54 -6.71
N GLU A 26 7.22 -11.49 -7.55
CA GLU A 26 6.45 -12.70 -7.86
C GLU A 26 6.13 -13.54 -6.62
N LYS A 27 7.10 -13.64 -5.69
CA LYS A 27 6.89 -14.36 -4.43
C LYS A 27 5.83 -13.69 -3.56
N VAL A 28 5.83 -12.35 -3.50
CA VAL A 28 4.83 -11.59 -2.75
C VAL A 28 3.46 -11.68 -3.42
N LEU A 29 3.39 -11.62 -4.75
CA LEU A 29 2.14 -11.81 -5.50
C LEU A 29 1.51 -13.18 -5.22
N GLY A 30 2.33 -14.24 -5.16
CA GLY A 30 1.86 -15.59 -4.81
C GLY A 30 1.24 -15.70 -3.41
N THR A 31 1.53 -14.75 -2.51
CA THR A 31 0.93 -14.69 -1.16
C THR A 31 -0.34 -13.85 -1.09
N LEU A 32 -0.81 -13.19 -2.16
CA LEU A 32 -2.02 -12.36 -2.07
C LEU A 32 -3.32 -13.17 -1.92
N HIS A 33 -3.27 -14.49 -2.12
CA HIS A 33 -4.43 -15.37 -2.01
C HIS A 33 -4.67 -15.92 -0.60
N THR A 34 -3.78 -15.61 0.35
CA THR A 34 -3.92 -16.06 1.73
C THR A 34 -4.68 -15.02 2.58
N PRO A 35 -5.41 -15.45 3.62
CA PRO A 35 -6.04 -14.54 4.59
C PRO A 35 -5.05 -14.01 5.66
N GLU A 36 -3.78 -14.40 5.61
CA GLU A 36 -2.77 -14.05 6.59
C GLU A 36 -2.06 -12.72 6.27
N VAL A 37 -1.54 -12.06 7.32
CA VAL A 37 -0.70 -10.87 7.16
C VAL A 37 0.68 -11.29 6.65
N VAL A 38 1.12 -10.69 5.55
CA VAL A 38 2.44 -10.94 4.95
C VAL A 38 3.39 -9.78 5.27
N CYS A 39 4.54 -10.10 5.86
CA CYS A 39 5.55 -9.11 6.23
C CYS A 39 6.77 -9.17 5.29
N LEU A 40 7.08 -8.07 4.61
CA LEU A 40 8.32 -7.92 3.83
C LEU A 40 9.43 -7.33 4.69
N VAL A 41 10.38 -8.17 5.11
CA VAL A 41 11.47 -7.78 6.04
C VAL A 41 12.82 -7.67 5.33
N GLY A 42 13.65 -6.73 5.76
CA GLY A 42 15.04 -6.59 5.28
C GLY A 42 15.66 -5.23 5.63
N PRO A 43 16.96 -5.01 5.31
CA PRO A 43 17.71 -3.81 5.67
C PRO A 43 17.07 -2.49 5.20
N ARG A 44 17.37 -1.37 5.87
CA ARG A 44 16.96 -0.04 5.39
C ARG A 44 17.51 0.20 3.98
N ARG A 45 16.73 0.86 3.11
CA ARG A 45 17.08 1.13 1.70
C ARG A 45 17.25 -0.10 0.80
N SER A 46 16.78 -1.29 1.22
CA SER A 46 16.75 -2.47 0.35
C SER A 46 15.67 -2.44 -0.74
N GLY A 47 14.84 -1.40 -0.82
CA GLY A 47 13.79 -1.25 -1.84
C GLY A 47 12.48 -1.98 -1.54
N LYS A 48 12.14 -2.19 -0.26
CA LYS A 48 10.88 -2.84 0.16
C LYS A 48 9.64 -2.11 -0.34
N THR A 49 9.59 -0.79 -0.17
CA THR A 49 8.50 0.04 -0.67
C THR A 49 8.36 -0.06 -2.20
N THR A 50 9.49 -0.11 -2.92
CA THR A 50 9.48 -0.34 -4.38
C THR A 50 8.87 -1.70 -4.74
N VAL A 51 9.14 -2.77 -3.98
CA VAL A 51 8.49 -4.07 -4.18
C VAL A 51 6.98 -3.97 -3.92
N LEU A 52 6.55 -3.29 -2.85
CA LEU A 52 5.12 -3.08 -2.58
C LEU A 52 4.42 -2.29 -3.70
N TYR A 53 5.09 -1.29 -4.27
CA TYR A 53 4.59 -0.54 -5.44
C TYR A 53 4.48 -1.43 -6.69
N GLN A 54 5.46 -2.30 -6.94
CA GLN A 54 5.38 -3.29 -8.02
C GLN A 54 4.21 -4.26 -7.81
N VAL A 55 3.98 -4.70 -6.58
CA VAL A 55 2.82 -5.55 -6.24
C VAL A 55 1.50 -4.82 -6.50
N ALA A 56 1.37 -3.56 -6.06
CA ALA A 56 0.18 -2.76 -6.29
C ALA A 56 -0.08 -2.51 -7.79
N ALA A 57 0.97 -2.26 -8.58
CA ALA A 57 0.89 -2.09 -10.03
C ALA A 57 0.44 -3.39 -10.72
N ALA A 58 1.07 -4.53 -10.41
CA ALA A 58 0.68 -5.83 -10.95
C ALA A 58 -0.76 -6.22 -10.57
N PHE A 59 -1.17 -5.89 -9.34
CA PHE A 59 -2.54 -6.12 -8.89
C PHE A 59 -3.55 -5.30 -9.72
N ARG A 60 -3.23 -4.04 -10.06
CA ARG A 60 -4.04 -3.23 -10.96
C ARG A 60 -4.05 -3.75 -12.39
N GLU A 61 -2.91 -4.18 -12.92
CA GLU A 61 -2.79 -4.76 -14.27
C GLU A 61 -3.63 -6.04 -14.42
N SER A 62 -3.88 -6.76 -13.34
CA SER A 62 -4.80 -7.92 -13.32
C SER A 62 -6.29 -7.56 -13.37
N GLY A 63 -6.64 -6.27 -13.52
CA GLY A 63 -8.01 -5.80 -13.71
C GLY A 63 -8.72 -5.31 -12.43
N HIS A 64 -8.02 -5.28 -11.29
CA HIS A 64 -8.58 -4.74 -10.06
C HIS A 64 -8.65 -3.20 -10.09
N PRO A 65 -9.70 -2.60 -9.49
CA PRO A 65 -9.80 -1.15 -9.45
C PRO A 65 -8.69 -0.54 -8.58
N PRO A 66 -8.26 0.71 -8.84
CA PRO A 66 -7.24 1.37 -8.02
C PRO A 66 -7.60 1.44 -6.53
N THR A 67 -8.89 1.48 -6.23
CA THR A 67 -9.47 1.49 -4.88
C THR A 67 -9.37 0.15 -4.15
N ALA A 68 -8.87 -0.91 -4.81
CA ALA A 68 -8.63 -2.19 -4.14
C ALA A 68 -7.32 -2.22 -3.33
N VAL A 69 -6.47 -1.20 -3.44
CA VAL A 69 -5.21 -1.08 -2.69
C VAL A 69 -5.30 0.10 -1.73
N CYS A 70 -4.92 -0.11 -0.47
CA CYS A 70 -4.75 0.95 0.53
C CYS A 70 -3.29 0.96 1.02
N HIS A 71 -2.56 2.01 0.69
CA HIS A 71 -1.23 2.29 1.19
C HIS A 71 -1.29 3.32 2.31
N ILE A 72 -0.80 2.93 3.48
CA ILE A 72 -0.67 3.81 4.64
C ILE A 72 0.81 4.02 4.91
N ASN A 73 1.27 5.26 4.82
CA ASN A 73 2.64 5.64 5.18
C ASN A 73 2.68 6.15 6.62
N PHE A 74 3.10 5.31 7.57
CA PHE A 74 3.22 5.70 8.98
C PHE A 74 4.34 6.72 9.27
N GLU A 75 5.20 7.02 8.30
CA GLU A 75 6.20 8.09 8.40
C GLU A 75 5.64 9.46 7.94
N GLU A 76 4.38 9.51 7.49
CA GLU A 76 3.71 10.77 7.15
C GLU A 76 3.55 11.64 8.41
N PRO A 77 4.14 12.85 8.47
CA PRO A 77 4.07 13.72 9.65
C PRO A 77 2.64 14.03 10.10
N LEU A 78 1.69 14.10 9.16
CA LEU A 78 0.27 14.32 9.47
C LEU A 78 -0.41 13.11 10.14
N LEU A 79 0.19 11.92 10.10
CA LEU A 79 -0.27 10.72 10.79
C LEU A 79 0.53 10.43 12.08
N ALA A 80 1.76 10.96 12.18
CA ALA A 80 2.71 10.63 13.23
C ALA A 80 2.28 11.09 14.65
N VAL A 81 1.31 12.00 14.74
CA VAL A 81 0.88 12.60 16.01
C VAL A 81 0.08 11.62 16.88
N ASP A 82 -0.62 10.66 16.25
CA ASP A 82 -1.56 9.74 16.91
C ASP A 82 -1.34 8.29 16.43
N LEU A 83 -0.11 7.77 16.48
CA LEU A 83 0.18 6.38 16.12
C LEU A 83 -0.42 5.42 17.15
N GLY A 84 -1.62 4.91 16.85
CA GLY A 84 -2.38 4.00 17.70
C GLY A 84 -3.43 3.19 16.94
N THR A 85 -4.20 2.38 17.65
CA THR A 85 -5.27 1.56 17.07
C THR A 85 -6.43 2.40 16.53
N GLU A 86 -6.67 3.54 17.14
CA GLU A 86 -7.70 4.51 16.75
C GLU A 86 -7.43 5.07 15.35
N LEU A 87 -6.17 5.37 15.05
CA LEU A 87 -5.75 5.81 13.73
C LEU A 87 -5.98 4.72 12.66
N LEU A 88 -5.64 3.47 12.98
CA LEU A 88 -5.86 2.35 12.05
C LEU A 88 -7.34 2.18 11.73
N GLU A 89 -8.21 2.27 12.74
CA GLU A 89 -9.66 2.24 12.60
C GLU A 89 -10.17 3.40 11.73
N GLU A 90 -9.65 4.61 11.93
CA GLU A 90 -10.00 5.77 11.09
C GLU A 90 -9.58 5.57 9.63
N CYS A 91 -8.34 5.14 9.39
CA CYS A 91 -7.86 4.83 8.05
C CYS A 91 -8.72 3.75 7.37
N TYR A 92 -9.08 2.70 8.10
CA TYR A 92 -9.91 1.61 7.61
C TYR A 92 -11.31 2.10 7.22
N ARG A 93 -11.98 2.89 8.08
CA ARG A 93 -13.31 3.44 7.77
C ARG A 93 -13.29 4.33 6.54
N ILE A 94 -12.29 5.22 6.45
CA ILE A 94 -12.15 6.09 5.27
C ILE A 94 -12.00 5.25 4.00
N PHE A 95 -11.15 4.23 4.04
CA PHE A 95 -10.94 3.34 2.90
C PHE A 95 -12.19 2.54 2.51
N ARG A 96 -13.04 2.14 3.47
CA ARG A 96 -14.23 1.32 3.20
C ARG A 96 -15.48 2.13 2.84
N GLU A 97 -15.59 3.36 3.33
CA GLU A 97 -16.81 4.16 3.23
C GLU A 97 -16.71 5.31 2.22
N ARG A 98 -15.49 5.76 1.88
CA ARG A 98 -15.27 7.01 1.13
C ARG A 98 -14.41 6.86 -0.12
N VAL A 99 -13.96 5.65 -0.42
CA VAL A 99 -13.08 5.29 -1.55
C VAL A 99 -13.76 4.18 -2.33
#